data_AF-A0A7D5REU1-F1
#
_entry.id   AF-A0A7D5REU1-F1
#
_cell.length_a   1.000
_cell.length_b   1.000
_cell.length_c   1.000
_cell.angle_alpha   90.00
_cell.angle_beta   90.00
_cell.angle_gamma   90.00
#
_symmetry.space_group_name_H-M   'P 1'
#
loop_
_entity.id
_entity.type
_entity.pdbx_description
1 polymer ?
#
loop_
_entity_poly.entity_id
_entity_poly.type
_entity_poly.pdbx_seq_one_letter_code
_entity_poly.pdbx_strand_id
1 'polypeptide(L)'
;MSSLSRAQSGLDDVYELACTTAEHHPYWNVLYHACQISKITLDKWDGELTQEELDEISWSIDELKNTCEKLKARPQNDHIH
;
A
#
# COMPACT_ATOMS: atom_id res chain seq x y z
N MET A 1 -6.21 -16.33 -18.77
CA MET A 1 -5.87 -15.27 -17.79
C MET A 1 -6.75 -14.07 -18.07
N SER A 2 -7.57 -13.64 -17.11
CA SER A 2 -8.36 -12.41 -17.19
C SER A 2 -7.46 -11.20 -16.84
N SER A 3 -7.88 -9.98 -17.24
CA SER A 3 -7.19 -8.76 -16.81
C SER A 3 -7.13 -8.63 -15.28
N LEU A 4 -8.17 -9.06 -14.57
CA LEU A 4 -8.21 -9.12 -13.11
C LEU A 4 -7.10 -10.02 -12.55
N SER A 5 -7.01 -11.27 -13.03
CA SER A 5 -5.97 -12.20 -12.56
C SER A 5 -4.54 -11.68 -12.82
N ARG A 6 -4.33 -10.96 -13.94
CA ARG A 6 -3.03 -10.34 -14.23
C ARG A 6 -2.71 -9.18 -13.27
N ALA A 7 -3.72 -8.38 -12.91
CA ALA A 7 -3.56 -7.29 -11.94
C ALA A 7 -3.26 -7.83 -10.54
N GLN A 8 -3.95 -8.89 -10.10
CA GLN A 8 -3.69 -9.54 -8.82
C GLN A 8 -2.26 -10.10 -8.75
N SER A 9 -1.79 -10.81 -9.77
CA SER A 9 -0.42 -11.33 -9.79
C SER A 9 0.63 -10.21 -9.76
N GLY A 10 0.45 -9.16 -10.57
CA GLY A 10 1.39 -8.03 -10.53
C GLY A 10 1.37 -7.27 -9.20
N LEU A 11 0.21 -7.23 -8.53
CA LEU A 11 0.09 -6.62 -7.21
C LEU A 11 0.80 -7.46 -6.13
N ASP A 12 0.75 -8.79 -6.21
CA ASP A 12 1.43 -9.67 -5.27
C ASP A 12 2.95 -9.44 -5.28
N ASP A 13 3.56 -9.28 -6.45
CA ASP A 13 5.00 -8.97 -6.58
C ASP A 13 5.36 -7.63 -5.90
N VAL A 14 4.51 -6.61 -6.05
CA VAL A 14 4.73 -5.30 -5.41
C VAL A 14 4.50 -5.36 -3.90
N TYR A 15 3.51 -6.13 -3.45
CA TYR A 15 3.23 -6.34 -2.04
C TYR A 15 4.37 -7.10 -1.34
N GLU A 16 4.94 -8.13 -1.99
CA GLU A 16 6.13 -8.83 -1.48
C GLU A 16 7.32 -7.89 -1.35
N LEU A 17 7.57 -7.04 -2.35
CA LEU A 17 8.61 -6.01 -2.29
C LEU A 17 8.42 -5.09 -1.08
N ALA A 18 7.17 -4.64 -0.84
CA ALA A 18 6.82 -3.76 0.26
C ALA A 18 7.06 -4.41 1.63
N CYS A 19 6.71 -5.70 1.78
CA CYS A 19 6.83 -6.47 3.01
C CYS A 19 8.27 -6.93 3.34
N THR A 20 9.17 -6.93 2.35
CA THR A 20 10.52 -7.50 2.51
C THR A 20 11.59 -6.43 2.35
N THR A 21 12.06 -6.24 1.12
CA THR A 21 13.23 -5.42 0.77
C THR A 21 12.99 -3.95 1.08
N ALA A 22 11.75 -3.49 0.96
CA ALA A 22 11.42 -2.11 1.21
C ALA A 22 11.25 -1.78 2.69
N GLU A 23 11.21 -2.71 3.66
CA GLU A 23 10.85 -2.40 5.07
C GLU A 23 11.67 -1.23 5.68
N HIS A 24 12.91 -1.01 5.21
CA HIS A 24 13.77 0.08 5.66
C HIS A 24 13.76 1.33 4.75
N HIS A 25 13.07 1.28 3.61
CA HIS A 25 12.99 2.36 2.62
C HIS A 25 12.00 3.45 3.07
N PRO A 26 12.30 4.76 2.95
CA PRO A 26 11.42 5.83 3.47
C PRO A 26 9.99 5.83 2.91
N TYR A 27 9.74 5.22 1.74
CA TYR A 27 8.43 5.14 1.11
C TYR A 27 7.72 3.80 1.29
N TRP A 28 8.30 2.88 2.06
CA TRP A 28 7.77 1.52 2.24
C TRP A 28 6.34 1.51 2.73
N ASN A 29 6.03 2.35 3.74
CA ASN A 29 4.71 2.38 4.34
C ASN A 29 3.66 2.92 3.37
N VAL A 30 4.06 3.84 2.46
CA VAL A 30 3.20 4.31 1.38
C VAL A 30 2.88 3.18 0.41
N LEU A 31 3.91 2.43 -0.01
CA LEU A 31 3.75 1.33 -0.95
C LEU A 31 2.93 0.18 -0.34
N TYR A 32 3.24 -0.21 0.89
CA TYR A 32 2.57 -1.27 1.62
C TYR A 32 1.06 -1.04 1.74
N HIS A 33 0.66 0.10 2.30
CA HIS A 33 -0.77 0.39 2.50
C HIS A 33 -1.53 0.60 1.19
N ALA A 34 -0.89 1.17 0.16
CA ALA A 34 -1.51 1.25 -1.17
C ALA A 34 -1.74 -0.16 -1.76
N CYS A 35 -0.79 -1.07 -1.58
CA CYS A 35 -0.93 -2.46 -2.01
C CYS A 35 -1.99 -3.21 -1.19
N GLN A 36 -2.05 -3.02 0.13
CA GLN A 36 -3.05 -3.64 1.00
C GLN A 36 -4.47 -3.26 0.58
N ILE A 37 -4.75 -1.96 0.39
CA ILE A 37 -6.05 -1.48 -0.10
C ILE A 37 -6.38 -2.11 -1.47
N SER A 38 -5.41 -2.11 -2.38
CA SER A 38 -5.59 -2.68 -3.72
C SER A 38 -5.89 -4.18 -3.64
N LYS A 39 -5.25 -4.92 -2.72
CA LYS A 39 -5.39 -6.37 -2.58
C LYS A 39 -6.78 -6.73 -2.08
N ILE A 40 -7.22 -6.09 -0.98
CA ILE A 40 -8.58 -6.25 -0.44
C ILE A 40 -9.63 -5.96 -1.55
N THR A 41 -9.44 -4.87 -2.29
CA THR A 41 -10.38 -4.47 -3.35
C THR A 41 -10.43 -5.47 -4.51
N LEU A 42 -9.28 -5.96 -4.97
CA LEU A 42 -9.22 -6.91 -6.08
C LEU A 42 -9.67 -8.32 -5.67
N ASP A 43 -9.43 -8.73 -4.43
CA ASP A 43 -9.86 -10.04 -3.92
C ASP A 43 -11.40 -10.10 -3.76
N LYS A 44 -12.05 -8.96 -3.53
CA LYS A 44 -13.51 -8.81 -3.47
C LYS A 44 -14.15 -8.27 -4.75
N TRP A 45 -13.45 -8.30 -5.89
CA TRP A 45 -13.88 -7.64 -7.12
C TRP A 45 -15.32 -7.98 -7.57
N ASP A 46 -15.71 -9.25 -7.46
CA ASP A 46 -17.05 -9.73 -7.84
C ASP A 46 -17.99 -9.92 -6.62
N GLY A 47 -17.64 -9.36 -5.47
CA GLY A 47 -18.36 -9.50 -4.20
C GLY A 47 -18.58 -8.16 -3.50
N GLU A 48 -18.87 -8.24 -2.20
CA GLU A 48 -19.04 -7.07 -1.33
C GLU A 48 -17.90 -7.03 -0.30
N LEU A 49 -17.45 -5.81 0.01
CA LEU A 49 -16.54 -5.57 1.12
C LEU A 49 -17.31 -5.73 2.42
N THR A 50 -16.77 -6.54 3.32
CA THR A 50 -17.26 -6.68 4.69
C THR A 50 -16.91 -5.43 5.52
N GLN A 51 -17.56 -5.28 6.68
CA GLN A 51 -17.22 -4.19 7.60
C GLN A 51 -15.76 -4.27 8.06
N GLU A 52 -15.24 -5.48 8.33
CA GLU A 52 -13.85 -5.70 8.72
C GLU A 52 -12.88 -5.23 7.64
N GLU A 53 -13.14 -5.58 6.37
CA GLU A 53 -12.33 -5.12 5.24
C GLU A 53 -12.40 -3.61 5.01
N LEU A 54 -13.56 -2.99 5.26
CA LEU A 54 -13.70 -1.54 5.22
C LEU A 54 -12.93 -0.86 6.37
N ASP A 55 -12.91 -1.47 7.55
CA ASP A 55 -12.14 -0.98 8.70
C ASP A 55 -10.62 -1.10 8.42
N GLU A 56 -10.17 -2.19 7.80
CA GLU A 56 -8.78 -2.37 7.37
C GLU A 56 -8.35 -1.35 6.30
N ILE A 57 -9.21 -1.09 5.31
CA ILE A 57 -8.98 -0.04 4.30
C ILE A 57 -8.89 1.32 4.98
N SER A 58 -9.80 1.62 5.91
CA SER A 58 -9.81 2.90 6.63
C SER A 58 -8.54 3.11 7.44
N TRP A 59 -8.10 2.07 8.17
CA TRP A 59 -6.84 2.10 8.90
C TRP A 59 -5.63 2.30 7.97
N SER A 60 -5.61 1.63 6.82
CA SER A 60 -4.55 1.81 5.82
C SER A 60 -4.50 3.24 5.27
N ILE A 61 -5.66 3.89 5.09
CA ILE A 61 -5.74 5.30 4.67
C ILE A 61 -5.15 6.23 5.74
N ASP A 62 -5.44 5.98 7.01
CA ASP A 62 -4.88 6.76 8.11
C ASP A 62 -3.36 6.64 8.17
N GLU A 63 -2.82 5.43 7.98
CA GLU A 63 -1.36 5.23 7.91
C GLU A 63 -0.71 5.89 6.69
N LEU A 64 -1.37 5.85 5.53
CA LEU A 64 -0.93 6.61 4.34
C LEU A 64 -0.85 8.10 4.65
N LYS A 65 -1.88 8.66 5.28
CA LYS A 65 -1.93 10.07 5.66
C LYS A 65 -0.82 10.41 6.66
N ASN A 66 -0.69 9.64 7.73
CA ASN A 66 0.34 9.82 8.76
C ASN A 66 1.75 9.76 8.15
N THR A 67 1.99 8.83 7.23
CA THR A 67 3.28 8.69 6.55
C THR A 67 3.57 9.89 5.66
N CYS A 68 2.59 10.33 4.86
CA CYS A 68 2.72 11.52 4.03
C CYS A 68 3.05 12.77 4.85
N GLU A 69 2.39 12.94 6.00
CA GLU A 69 2.66 14.06 6.92
C GLU A 69 4.08 13.99 7.49
N LYS A 70 4.54 12.81 7.93
CA LYS A 70 5.93 12.60 8.38
C LYS A 70 6.94 12.92 7.28
N LEU A 71 6.68 12.51 6.04
CA LEU A 71 7.56 12.79 4.90
C LEU A 71 7.64 14.29 4.59
N LYS A 72 6.52 15.02 4.63
CA LYS A 72 6.49 16.48 4.46
C LYS A 72 7.21 17.22 5.58
N ALA A 73 7.17 16.68 6.80
CA ALA A 73 7.82 17.27 7.97
C ALA A 73 9.32 16.95 8.05
N ARG A 74 9.87 16.07 7.20
CA ARG A 74 11.32 15.85 7.14
C ARG A 74 11.97 17.15 6.63
N PRO A 75 12.93 17.73 7.38
CA PRO A 75 13.70 18.84 6.83
C PRO A 75 14.36 18.35 5.55
N GLN A 76 14.25 19.16 4.50
CA GLN A 76 14.91 18.94 3.22
C GLN A 76 16.43 19.02 3.45
N ASN A 77 17.04 17.95 3.95
CA ASN A 77 18.48 17.80 3.87
C ASN A 77 18.78 17.39 2.43
N ASP A 78 18.81 18.42 1.57
CA ASP A 78 19.54 18.41 0.31
C ASP A 78 21.02 18.14 0.63
N HIS A 79 21.37 16.88 0.81
CA HIS A 79 22.72 16.38 0.59
C HIS A 79 22.63 15.62 -0.73
N ILE A 80 22.93 16.29 -1.86
CA ILE A 80 24.26 16.22 -2.48
C ILE A 80 24.85 14.82 -2.25
N HIS A 81 24.65 13.93 -3.21
CA HIS A 81 25.71 13.16 -3.86
C HIS A 81 25.23 12.65 -5.21
#